data_AF-A0A972C8W7-F1
#
_entry.id   AF-A0A972C8W7-F1
#
_cell.length_a   1.000
_cell.length_b   1.000
_cell.length_c   1.000
_cell.angle_alpha   90.00
_cell.angle_beta   90.00
_cell.angle_gamma   90.00
#
_symmetry.space_group_name_H-M   'P 1'
#
loop_
_entity.id
_entity.type
_entity.pdbx_description
1 polymer ?
#
loop_
_entity_poly.entity_id
_entity_poly.type
_entity_poly.pdbx_seq_one_letter_code
_entity_poly.pdbx_strand_id
1 'polypeptide(L)'
;MKISRKLGLIVLPLAVALAGCAPMQKDGAADSTTQAPAQTQGASVDVYTASDKVVKGYRAFKLNEKQTIYVSQNPVVTRENLTTINHVKDNQGRTFIQLGLNPAGVEALSKVGNQYGFATTIGGQLASISGIRQGNNFLFMVRDDTTASSIMQAVVPQQAKK
;
A
#
# COMPACT_ATOMS: atom_id res chain seq x y z
N MET A 1 -48.29 -37.96 -18.13
CA MET A 1 -47.66 -38.83 -19.16
C MET A 1 -46.20 -38.38 -19.30
N LYS A 2 -45.22 -38.96 -18.61
CA LYS A 2 -44.31 -40.06 -19.02
C LYS A 2 -43.75 -39.95 -20.45
N ILE A 3 -42.55 -39.35 -20.61
CA ILE A 3 -41.49 -39.71 -21.58
C ILE A 3 -40.15 -39.16 -21.01
N SER A 4 -39.34 -39.91 -20.25
CA SER A 4 -38.32 -40.91 -20.66
C SER A 4 -37.03 -40.35 -21.30
N ARG A 5 -36.00 -40.24 -20.46
CA ARG A 5 -34.54 -40.57 -20.63
C ARG A 5 -33.91 -40.57 -22.04
N LYS A 6 -32.82 -39.79 -22.21
CA LYS A 6 -31.57 -40.12 -22.95
C LYS A 6 -30.40 -39.39 -22.27
N LEU A 7 -29.60 -40.04 -21.42
CA LEU A 7 -28.25 -40.56 -21.70
C LEU A 7 -27.43 -39.77 -22.73
N GLY A 8 -26.35 -39.13 -22.26
CA GLY A 8 -25.34 -38.47 -23.09
C GLY A 8 -24.06 -38.28 -22.27
N LEU A 9 -23.44 -39.40 -21.88
CA LEU A 9 -22.16 -39.46 -21.20
C LEU A 9 -21.07 -39.37 -22.28
N ILE A 10 -20.43 -38.22 -22.44
CA ILE A 10 -19.28 -38.05 -23.33
C ILE A 10 -18.03 -37.94 -22.45
N VAL A 11 -17.35 -39.07 -22.33
CA VAL A 11 -15.95 -39.16 -21.91
C VAL A 11 -15.13 -39.05 -23.19
N LEU A 12 -14.23 -38.07 -23.29
CA LEU A 12 -13.09 -38.16 -24.20
C LEU A 12 -11.78 -38.02 -23.42
N PRO A 13 -10.86 -39.00 -23.53
CA PRO A 13 -9.55 -38.96 -22.90
C PRO A 13 -8.44 -38.47 -23.85
N LEU A 14 -7.26 -38.24 -23.23
CA LEU A 14 -5.90 -38.09 -23.79
C LEU A 14 -5.57 -36.73 -24.41
N ALA A 15 -4.73 -35.88 -23.81
CA ALA A 15 -3.32 -36.02 -23.41
C ALA A 15 -2.31 -35.94 -24.57
N VAL A 16 -1.30 -35.08 -24.32
CA VAL A 16 0.05 -35.00 -24.90
C VAL A 16 0.22 -34.27 -26.25
N ALA A 17 0.84 -33.08 -26.20
CA ALA A 17 2.24 -32.88 -26.59
C ALA A 17 2.59 -31.38 -26.65
N LEU A 18 3.34 -30.89 -25.66
CA LEU A 18 4.19 -29.71 -25.84
C LEU A 18 5.38 -30.14 -26.68
N ALA A 19 5.32 -29.90 -27.99
CA ALA A 19 6.43 -30.12 -28.90
C ALA A 19 6.52 -28.96 -29.90
N GLY A 20 7.56 -28.14 -29.71
CA GLY A 20 8.36 -27.51 -30.75
C GLY A 20 7.68 -26.64 -31.80
N CYS A 21 7.88 -25.32 -31.68
CA CYS A 21 8.21 -24.54 -32.87
C CYS A 21 9.46 -23.71 -32.56
N ALA A 22 10.60 -24.29 -32.89
CA ALA A 22 11.84 -23.55 -33.05
C ALA A 22 11.80 -22.83 -34.42
N PRO A 23 12.25 -21.58 -34.50
CA PRO A 23 12.98 -21.14 -35.68
C PRO A 23 14.49 -21.15 -35.40
N MET A 24 15.18 -21.70 -36.38
CA MET A 24 16.62 -21.99 -36.47
C MET A 24 17.47 -20.70 -36.40
N GLN A 25 18.65 -20.84 -35.77
CA GLN A 25 19.72 -19.85 -35.64
C GLN A 25 20.04 -19.04 -36.91
N LYS A 26 20.30 -17.74 -36.73
CA LYS A 26 21.34 -17.01 -37.47
C LYS A 26 22.14 -16.15 -36.49
N ASP A 27 23.45 -16.22 -36.64
CA ASP A 27 24.51 -15.76 -35.74
C ASP A 27 24.41 -14.30 -35.25
N GLY A 28 24.84 -14.12 -33.99
CA GLY A 28 25.74 -13.02 -33.65
C GLY A 28 25.13 -11.71 -33.15
N ALA A 29 24.68 -11.69 -31.90
CA ALA A 29 25.03 -10.67 -30.91
C ALA A 29 24.32 -11.01 -29.60
N ALA A 30 25.11 -11.24 -28.54
CA ALA A 30 24.60 -11.43 -27.20
C ALA A 30 23.93 -10.14 -26.73
N ASP A 31 22.60 -10.12 -26.74
CA ASP A 31 21.84 -9.21 -25.89
C ASP A 31 21.15 -10.04 -24.81
N SER A 32 21.94 -10.31 -23.76
CA SER A 32 21.40 -10.73 -22.48
C SER A 32 20.50 -9.61 -21.99
N THR A 33 19.22 -9.68 -22.34
CA THR A 33 18.17 -8.93 -21.64
C THR A 33 18.10 -9.53 -20.24
N THR A 34 19.02 -9.04 -19.42
CA THR A 34 18.96 -9.09 -17.98
C THR A 34 17.65 -8.42 -17.63
N GLN A 35 16.61 -9.23 -17.43
CA GLN A 35 15.41 -8.77 -16.79
C GLN A 35 15.86 -8.35 -15.40
N ALA A 36 16.05 -7.04 -15.23
CA ALA A 36 16.43 -6.46 -13.97
C ALA A 36 15.43 -7.00 -12.93
N PRO A 37 15.89 -7.51 -11.78
CA PRO A 37 14.97 -7.92 -10.73
C PRO A 37 14.09 -6.71 -10.46
N ALA A 38 12.77 -6.88 -10.60
CA ALA A 38 11.83 -5.88 -10.13
C ALA A 38 12.23 -5.60 -8.68
N GLN A 39 12.77 -4.42 -8.40
CA GLN A 39 12.94 -3.97 -7.03
C GLN A 39 11.54 -4.05 -6.46
N THR A 40 11.32 -5.00 -5.56
CA THR A 40 10.07 -5.16 -4.83
C THR A 40 9.93 -3.91 -3.98
N GLN A 41 9.43 -2.83 -4.56
CA GLN A 41 9.25 -1.57 -3.87
C GLN A 41 8.14 -1.82 -2.86
N GLY A 42 8.49 -1.72 -1.57
CA GLY A 42 7.52 -1.90 -0.49
C GLY A 42 6.31 -0.96 -0.68
N ALA A 43 5.19 -1.30 -0.04
CA ALA A 43 3.92 -0.61 -0.17
C ALA A 43 4.05 0.92 -0.08
N SER A 44 3.23 1.65 -0.84
CA SER A 44 3.20 3.12 -0.73
C SER A 44 2.84 3.56 0.68
N VAL A 45 3.33 4.71 1.09
CA VAL A 45 2.96 5.36 2.36
C VAL A 45 2.61 6.79 2.01
N ASP A 46 1.35 7.15 2.19
CA ASP A 46 0.85 8.47 1.80
C ASP A 46 0.11 9.08 2.98
N VAL A 47 0.56 10.25 3.41
CA VAL A 47 -0.06 11.04 4.47
C VAL A 47 -0.73 12.23 3.81
N TYR A 48 -2.03 12.38 4.04
CA TYR A 48 -2.86 13.45 3.55
C TYR A 48 -3.29 14.36 4.69
N THR A 49 -3.61 15.61 4.36
CA THR A 49 -4.30 16.48 5.31
C THR A 49 -5.79 16.15 5.30
N ALA A 50 -6.42 16.21 6.47
CA ALA A 50 -7.82 15.86 6.66
C ALA A 50 -8.57 16.91 7.47
N SER A 51 -9.89 17.00 7.27
CA SER A 51 -10.79 17.86 8.03
C SER A 51 -12.13 17.16 8.25
N ASP A 52 -12.78 17.47 9.37
CA ASP A 52 -14.17 17.12 9.66
C ASP A 52 -15.17 18.08 9.00
N LYS A 53 -14.68 19.21 8.48
CA LYS A 53 -15.47 20.23 7.77
C LYS A 53 -15.18 20.16 6.28
N VAL A 54 -16.14 20.62 5.48
CA VAL A 54 -15.97 20.76 4.03
C VAL A 54 -14.85 21.78 3.77
N VAL A 55 -13.85 21.37 2.99
CA VAL A 55 -12.74 22.23 2.55
C VAL A 55 -12.69 22.23 1.03
N LYS A 56 -12.54 23.41 0.43
CA LYS A 56 -12.45 23.54 -1.03
C LYS A 56 -11.26 22.73 -1.56
N GLY A 57 -11.51 21.90 -2.57
CA GLY A 57 -10.49 21.05 -3.19
C GLY A 57 -10.16 19.77 -2.41
N TYR A 58 -10.85 19.49 -1.30
CA TYR A 58 -10.73 18.21 -0.59
C TYR A 58 -11.81 17.24 -1.10
N ARG A 59 -11.48 15.95 -1.13
CA ARG A 59 -12.42 14.88 -1.47
C ARG A 59 -13.14 14.40 -0.21
N ALA A 60 -14.44 14.17 -0.31
CA ALA A 60 -15.21 13.54 0.76
C ALA A 60 -14.88 12.04 0.83
N PHE A 61 -14.64 11.52 2.03
CA PHE A 61 -14.39 10.13 2.32
C PHE A 61 -15.33 9.67 3.45
N LYS A 62 -16.24 8.75 3.13
CA LYS A 62 -17.17 8.19 4.12
C LYS A 62 -16.42 7.15 4.95
N LEU A 63 -16.23 7.43 6.23
CA LEU A 63 -15.62 6.49 7.17
C LEU A 63 -16.64 5.44 7.61
N ASN A 64 -17.90 5.87 7.77
CA ASN A 64 -19.08 5.04 7.99
C ASN A 64 -20.32 5.82 7.54
N GLU A 65 -21.52 5.28 7.78
CA GLU A 65 -22.79 5.91 7.40
C GLU A 65 -23.04 7.27 8.06
N LYS A 66 -22.44 7.51 9.23
CA LYS A 66 -22.67 8.71 10.06
C LYS A 66 -21.54 9.73 9.99
N GLN A 67 -20.36 9.32 9.52
CA GLN A 67 -19.15 10.14 9.57
C GLN A 67 -18.48 10.20 8.21
N THR A 68 -18.32 11.43 7.72
CA THR A 68 -17.54 11.76 6.53
C THR A 68 -16.38 12.65 6.95
N ILE A 69 -15.20 12.35 6.44
CA ILE A 69 -14.03 13.23 6.53
C ILE A 69 -13.71 13.79 5.14
N TYR A 70 -13.06 14.93 5.09
CA TYR A 70 -12.61 15.56 3.86
C TYR A 70 -11.08 15.47 3.82
N VAL A 71 -10.52 14.96 2.73
CA VAL A 71 -9.08 14.67 2.61
C VAL A 71 -8.49 15.43 1.41
N SER A 72 -7.27 15.94 1.52
CA SER A 72 -6.60 16.59 0.40
C SER A 72 -6.45 15.65 -0.80
N GLN A 73 -6.51 16.19 -2.01
CA GLN A 73 -6.29 15.40 -3.23
C GLN A 73 -4.89 14.81 -3.28
N ASN A 74 -3.88 15.63 -2.97
CA ASN A 74 -2.48 15.24 -2.98
C ASN A 74 -1.98 14.95 -1.55
N PRO A 75 -1.12 13.94 -1.37
CA PRO A 75 -0.45 13.70 -0.09
C PRO A 75 0.53 14.83 0.21
N VAL A 76 0.70 15.12 1.51
CA VAL A 76 1.70 16.07 2.02
C VAL A 76 3.04 15.38 2.29
N VAL A 77 2.99 14.10 2.66
CA VAL A 77 4.17 13.25 2.86
C VAL A 77 3.91 11.94 2.16
N THR A 78 4.94 11.47 1.48
CA THR A 78 4.93 10.24 0.68
C THR A 78 6.12 9.37 1.07
N ARG A 79 6.22 8.19 0.45
CA ARG A 79 7.28 7.21 0.77
C ARG A 79 8.69 7.78 0.57
N GLU A 80 8.90 8.63 -0.43
CA GLU A 80 10.18 9.29 -0.71
C GLU A 80 10.62 10.27 0.38
N ASN A 81 9.71 10.69 1.25
CA ASN A 81 10.05 11.52 2.40
C ASN A 81 10.49 10.69 3.62
N LEU A 82 10.38 9.37 3.58
CA LEU A 82 10.65 8.51 4.72
C LEU A 82 12.12 8.12 4.82
N THR A 83 12.67 8.22 6.02
CA THR A 83 14.01 7.72 6.37
C THR A 83 13.93 6.43 7.17
N THR A 84 12.91 6.30 8.03
CA THR A 84 12.69 5.12 8.86
C THR A 84 11.20 4.87 9.04
N ILE A 85 10.85 3.64 9.38
CA ILE A 85 9.53 3.25 9.87
C ILE A 85 9.74 2.35 11.09
N ASN A 86 9.06 2.65 12.19
CA ASN A 86 9.16 1.90 13.44
C ASN A 86 7.77 1.62 14.01
N HIS A 87 7.63 0.48 14.66
CA HIS A 87 6.49 0.19 15.52
C HIS A 87 6.84 0.64 16.95
N VAL A 88 6.01 1.50 17.54
CA VAL A 88 6.18 2.00 18.90
C VAL A 88 4.87 1.92 19.69
N LYS A 89 5.00 1.86 21.02
CA LYS A 89 3.87 1.95 21.95
C LYS A 89 4.06 3.14 22.87
N ASP A 90 2.97 3.75 23.28
CA ASP A 90 3.00 4.76 24.33
C ASP A 90 2.83 4.15 25.73
N ASN A 91 2.88 5.01 26.75
CA ASN A 91 2.71 4.61 28.15
C ASN A 91 1.31 4.06 28.48
N GLN A 92 0.32 4.25 27.60
CA GLN A 92 -1.04 3.72 27.74
C GLN A 92 -1.21 2.40 26.98
N GLY A 93 -0.14 1.88 26.36
CA GLY A 93 -0.17 0.66 25.55
C GLY A 93 -0.79 0.84 24.16
N ARG A 94 -1.08 2.08 23.74
CA ARG A 94 -1.62 2.35 22.40
C ARG A 94 -0.55 2.12 21.35
N THR A 95 -0.94 1.54 20.23
CA THR A 95 -0.04 1.11 19.16
C THR A 95 0.11 2.18 18.10
N PHE A 96 1.35 2.54 17.75
CA PHE A 96 1.65 3.53 16.73
C PHE A 96 2.67 3.02 15.71
N ILE A 97 2.55 3.53 14.50
CA ILE A 97 3.64 3.55 13.53
C ILE A 97 4.29 4.92 13.58
N GLN A 98 5.60 4.93 13.79
CA GLN A 98 6.43 6.12 13.72
C GLN A 98 7.16 6.15 12.37
N LEU A 99 6.87 7.18 11.59
CA LEU A 99 7.56 7.51 10.35
C LEU A 99 8.66 8.53 10.67
N GLY A 100 9.92 8.16 10.48
CA GLY A 100 11.01 9.13 10.46
C GLY A 100 11.04 9.83 9.11
N LEU A 101 11.10 11.16 9.12
CA LEU A 101 11.03 11.98 7.91
C LEU A 101 12.38 12.61 7.58
N ASN A 102 12.65 12.79 6.29
CA ASN A 102 13.72 13.65 5.81
C ASN A 102 13.32 15.14 5.96
N PRO A 103 14.26 16.09 5.79
CA PRO A 103 13.97 17.52 5.96
C PRO A 103 12.81 18.03 5.09
N ALA A 104 12.69 17.55 3.84
CA ALA A 104 11.61 17.93 2.94
C ALA A 104 10.22 17.50 3.47
N GLY A 105 10.11 16.29 4.03
CA GLY A 105 8.87 15.81 4.66
C GLY A 105 8.50 16.60 5.92
N VAL A 106 9.48 16.95 6.75
CA VAL A 106 9.26 17.79 7.94
C VAL A 106 8.76 19.19 7.54
N GLU A 107 9.38 19.80 6.52
CA GLU A 107 8.97 21.10 6.00
C GLU A 107 7.56 21.05 5.37
N ALA A 108 7.24 19.98 4.64
CA ALA A 108 5.90 19.81 4.08
C ALA A 108 4.83 19.73 5.18
N LEU A 109 5.09 18.98 6.26
CA LEU A 109 4.16 18.90 7.40
C LEU A 109 4.06 20.20 8.20
N SER A 110 5.13 20.98 8.31
CA SER A 110 5.11 22.24 9.08
C SER A 110 4.19 23.29 8.47
N LYS A 111 3.97 23.23 7.14
CA LYS A 111 3.05 24.11 6.41
C LYS A 111 1.56 23.78 6.65
N VAL A 112 1.26 22.62 7.21
CA VAL A 112 -0.13 22.21 7.49
C VAL A 112 -0.62 22.92 8.75
N GLY A 113 -1.66 23.74 8.62
CA GLY A 113 -2.27 24.43 9.76
C GLY A 113 -2.79 23.49 10.85
N ASN A 114 -2.78 23.94 12.10
CA ASN A 114 -3.16 23.14 13.28
C ASN A 114 -4.66 22.77 13.30
N GLN A 115 -5.49 23.46 12.50
CA GLN A 115 -6.91 23.14 12.33
C GLN A 115 -7.16 21.87 11.50
N TYR A 116 -6.14 21.32 10.84
CA TYR A 116 -6.26 20.12 10.03
C TYR A 116 -5.69 18.90 10.74
N GLY A 117 -6.41 17.78 10.62
CA GLY A 117 -5.92 16.46 10.99
C GLY A 117 -5.17 15.79 9.85
N PHE A 118 -4.97 14.48 9.99
CA PHE A 118 -4.24 13.67 9.02
C PHE A 118 -4.96 12.38 8.71
N ALA A 119 -4.80 11.91 7.47
CA ALA A 119 -5.20 10.57 7.07
C ALA A 119 -4.00 9.88 6.42
N THR A 120 -3.67 8.67 6.86
CA THR A 120 -2.53 7.91 6.35
C THR A 120 -3.03 6.67 5.63
N THR A 121 -2.51 6.45 4.42
CA THR A 121 -2.75 5.23 3.65
C THR A 121 -1.47 4.43 3.46
N ILE A 122 -1.60 3.11 3.49
CA ILE A 122 -0.52 2.16 3.23
C ILE A 122 -0.97 1.28 2.05
N GLY A 123 -0.20 1.27 0.96
CA GLY A 123 -0.58 0.56 -0.27
C GLY A 123 -1.95 1.01 -0.82
N GLY A 124 -2.28 2.29 -0.66
CA GLY A 124 -3.58 2.86 -1.05
C GLY A 124 -4.76 2.54 -0.12
N GLN A 125 -4.56 1.74 0.93
CA GLN A 125 -5.61 1.44 1.92
C GLN A 125 -5.51 2.37 3.12
N LEU A 126 -6.65 2.86 3.63
CA LEU A 126 -6.69 3.70 4.82
C LEU A 126 -6.17 2.92 6.03
N ALA A 127 -5.04 3.36 6.57
CA ALA A 127 -4.43 2.78 7.75
C ALA A 127 -4.81 3.55 9.03
N SER A 128 -4.95 4.87 8.94
CA SER A 128 -5.30 5.71 10.10
C SER A 128 -5.89 7.05 9.69
N ILE A 129 -6.72 7.62 10.56
CA ILE A 129 -7.20 9.02 10.50
C ILE A 129 -6.61 9.87 11.63
N SER A 130 -5.57 9.36 12.27
CA SER A 130 -4.80 10.08 13.29
C SER A 130 -3.44 10.49 12.73
N GLY A 131 -2.83 11.48 13.36
CA GLY A 131 -1.49 11.92 13.02
C GLY A 131 -0.95 12.90 14.04
N ILE A 132 0.27 12.67 14.50
CA ILE A 132 0.97 13.51 15.46
C ILE A 132 2.33 13.86 14.86
N ARG A 133 2.66 15.14 14.87
CA ARG A 133 3.99 15.64 14.48
C ARG A 133 4.86 15.68 15.72
N GLN A 134 6.03 15.05 15.69
CA GLN A 134 6.95 14.99 16.82
C GLN A 134 8.40 15.14 16.35
N GLY A 135 8.88 16.38 16.32
CA GLY A 135 10.19 16.70 15.77
C GLY A 135 10.28 16.26 14.30
N ASN A 136 11.24 15.38 14.00
CA ASN A 136 11.44 14.80 12.67
C ASN A 136 10.54 13.58 12.40
N ASN A 137 9.66 13.22 13.32
CA ASN A 137 8.80 12.05 13.20
C ASN A 137 7.35 12.44 12.97
N PHE A 138 6.64 11.58 12.24
CA PHE A 138 5.19 11.58 12.16
C PHE A 138 4.67 10.25 12.70
N LEU A 139 3.77 10.30 13.68
CA LEU A 139 3.20 9.13 14.32
C LEU A 139 1.73 9.02 13.97
N PHE A 140 1.27 7.83 13.59
CA PHE A 140 -0.15 7.53 13.46
C PHE A 140 -0.50 6.28 14.24
N MET A 141 -1.65 6.31 14.89
CA MET A 141 -2.19 5.19 15.66
C MET A 141 -2.74 4.13 14.72
N VAL A 142 -2.50 2.86 15.06
CA VAL A 142 -3.10 1.70 14.41
C VAL A 142 -3.87 0.88 15.42
N ARG A 143 -4.74 -0.02 14.93
CA ARG A 143 -5.67 -0.75 15.78
C ARG A 143 -4.98 -1.63 16.83
N ASP A 144 -3.93 -2.33 16.42
CA ASP A 144 -3.24 -3.34 17.23
C ASP A 144 -1.84 -3.65 16.66
N ASP A 145 -1.05 -4.40 17.43
CA ASP A 145 0.31 -4.84 17.07
C ASP A 145 0.35 -5.69 15.78
N THR A 146 -0.73 -6.41 15.49
CA THR A 146 -0.82 -7.25 14.28
C THR A 146 -0.91 -6.36 13.04
N THR A 147 -1.70 -5.30 13.12
CA THR A 147 -1.82 -4.27 12.09
C THR A 147 -0.49 -3.54 11.93
N ALA A 148 0.16 -3.17 13.04
CA ALA A 148 1.47 -2.53 13.00
C ALA A 148 2.51 -3.42 12.29
N SER A 149 2.60 -4.69 12.68
CA SER A 149 3.54 -5.65 12.10
C SER A 149 3.27 -5.89 10.61
N SER A 150 2.01 -5.94 10.21
CA SER A 150 1.60 -6.09 8.81
C SER A 150 2.04 -4.88 7.96
N ILE A 151 1.86 -3.67 8.49
CA ILE A 151 2.35 -2.44 7.84
C ILE A 151 3.87 -2.45 7.73
N MET A 152 4.58 -2.81 8.80
CA MET A 152 6.05 -2.88 8.78
C MET A 152 6.56 -3.85 7.70
N GLN A 153 5.95 -5.02 7.58
CA GLN A 153 6.30 -6.02 6.56
C GLN A 153 5.94 -5.58 5.14
N ALA A 154 4.84 -4.86 4.96
CA ALA A 154 4.42 -4.36 3.67
C ALA A 154 5.32 -3.21 3.19
N VAL A 155 5.70 -2.30 4.10
CA VAL A 155 6.48 -1.11 3.78
C VAL A 155 7.96 -1.43 3.65
N VAL A 156 8.55 -2.25 4.51
CA VAL A 156 9.97 -2.60 4.39
C VAL A 156 10.09 -3.73 3.35
N PRO A 157 10.76 -3.51 2.20
CA PRO A 157 10.95 -4.57 1.23
C PRO A 157 11.66 -5.75 1.88
N GLN A 158 11.01 -6.91 1.92
CA GLN A 158 11.66 -8.13 2.38
C GLN A 158 12.79 -8.44 1.40
N GLN A 159 14.04 -8.36 1.88
CA GLN A 159 15.14 -8.90 1.11
C GLN A 159 14.86 -10.38 0.89
N ALA A 160 14.67 -10.78 -0.37
CA ALA A 160 14.56 -12.18 -0.73
C ALA A 160 15.80 -12.89 -0.16
N LYS A 161 15.59 -13.81 0.77
CA LYS A 161 16.66 -14.68 1.27
C LYS A 161 17.23 -15.41 0.04
N LYS A 162 18.50 -15.15 -0.25
CA LYS A 162 19.26 -15.91 -1.24
C LYS A 162 19.47 -17.35 -0.75
#